data_AF-A0A2E9LWB6-F1
#
_entry.id   AF-A0A2E9LWB6-F1
#
_cell.length_a   1.000
_cell.length_b   1.000
_cell.length_c   1.000
_cell.angle_alpha   90.00
_cell.angle_beta   90.00
_cell.angle_gamma   90.00
#
_symmetry.space_group_name_H-M   'P 1'
#
loop_
_entity.id
_entity.type
_entity.pdbx_description
1 polymer ?
#
loop_
_entity_poly.entity_id
_entity_poly.type
_entity_poly.pdbx_seq_one_letter_code
_entity_poly.pdbx_strand_id
1 'polypeptide(L)'
;KMMQEKLDSTAMIVDCEMLMDRFYLPRRNRYGGRVVWMPEVGFDIAKEAVEDRMKIQGLEAKHANTSPVGRGVQLRALHNIWDDMSPEEVKEDLLQYIQNIRDGNVEKTDLFARARLGKFLPTKKILFKVGKQIELPLLDESGKKQYKSTVVDGKIKKELITFPVDVAGTHYGEGATNPNASMNPDDDNAAYVILDGVQRGAAWYNIVLAKETKLDKGDSFYTTFVKDGPTWIPAGGYVSFSEPEDIEGYEIDVEKIIEKHVVGKLDHIMYGIGLSLDDLRPIRKKLTVADFFE
;
A
#
# COMPACT_ATOMS: atom_id res chain seq x y z
N LYS A 1 -8.44 -41.61 18.64
CA LYS A 1 -7.44 -42.51 18.03
C LYS A 1 -6.43 -41.66 17.30
N MET A 2 -5.25 -41.53 17.90
CA MET A 2 -4.21 -40.56 17.57
C MET A 2 -3.67 -40.79 16.17
N MET A 3 -3.23 -39.72 15.49
CA MET A 3 -2.63 -39.76 14.15
C MET A 3 -1.49 -40.81 14.02
N GLN A 4 -0.86 -41.19 15.12
CA GLN A 4 0.13 -42.27 15.22
C GLN A 4 -0.39 -43.63 14.72
N GLU A 5 -1.62 -44.01 15.07
CA GLU A 5 -2.24 -45.25 14.60
C GLU A 5 -2.56 -45.19 13.09
N LYS A 6 -2.84 -43.99 12.56
CA LYS A 6 -3.11 -43.80 11.12
C LYS A 6 -1.85 -43.82 10.27
N LEU A 7 -0.73 -43.35 10.79
CA LEU A 7 0.55 -43.27 10.06
C LEU A 7 1.52 -44.41 10.40
N ASP A 8 1.12 -45.35 11.26
CA ASP A 8 1.97 -46.44 11.79
C ASP A 8 3.35 -45.96 12.21
N SER A 9 3.36 -44.85 12.96
CA SER A 9 4.59 -44.16 13.33
C SER A 9 4.51 -43.61 14.74
N THR A 10 5.51 -43.97 15.55
CA THR A 10 5.72 -43.44 16.90
C THR A 10 6.42 -42.08 16.91
N ALA A 11 6.94 -41.63 15.76
CA ALA A 11 7.71 -40.40 15.64
C ALA A 11 6.85 -39.13 15.57
N MET A 12 5.56 -39.27 15.24
CA MET A 12 4.66 -38.13 15.09
C MET A 12 3.82 -37.94 16.34
N ILE A 13 4.02 -36.83 17.05
CA ILE A 13 3.22 -36.40 18.19
C ILE A 13 2.39 -35.21 17.72
N VAL A 14 1.09 -35.20 18.03
CA VAL A 14 0.18 -34.11 17.71
C VAL A 14 -0.36 -33.57 19.03
N ASP A 15 0.11 -32.38 19.39
CA ASP A 15 -0.32 -31.68 20.60
C ASP A 15 -1.27 -30.53 20.24
N CYS A 16 -2.17 -30.20 21.17
CA CYS A 16 -3.06 -29.06 21.01
C CYS A 16 -2.25 -27.76 21.19
N GLU A 17 -2.13 -26.95 20.13
CA GLU A 17 -1.43 -25.66 20.20
C GLU A 17 -2.27 -24.60 20.93
N MET A 18 -3.59 -24.54 20.67
CA MET A 18 -4.51 -23.58 21.28
C MET A 18 -5.98 -23.89 20.97
N LEU A 19 -6.87 -23.34 21.79
CA LEU A 19 -8.31 -23.31 21.55
C LEU A 19 -8.75 -21.87 21.23
N MET A 20 -9.53 -21.70 20.16
CA MET A 20 -10.18 -20.44 19.83
C MET A 20 -11.70 -20.62 19.86
N ASP A 21 -12.41 -19.70 20.52
CA ASP A 21 -13.87 -19.76 20.66
C ASP A 21 -14.62 -19.00 19.55
N ARG A 22 -13.92 -18.06 18.91
CA ARG A 22 -14.35 -17.33 17.72
C ARG A 22 -13.22 -17.33 16.71
N PHE A 23 -13.55 -17.61 15.47
CA PHE A 23 -12.57 -17.79 14.40
C PHE A 23 -13.12 -17.33 13.06
N TYR A 24 -12.34 -16.53 12.35
CA TYR A 24 -12.64 -16.01 11.03
C TYR A 24 -11.54 -16.44 10.04
N LEU A 25 -11.92 -17.17 8.99
CA LEU A 25 -11.01 -17.71 7.96
C LEU A 25 -11.59 -17.49 6.56
N PRO A 26 -11.38 -16.31 5.95
CA PRO A 26 -11.85 -16.03 4.60
C PRO A 26 -11.07 -16.80 3.53
N ARG A 27 -9.76 -17.01 3.76
CA ARG A 27 -8.84 -17.66 2.81
C ARG A 27 -7.70 -18.38 3.54
N ARG A 28 -7.04 -19.31 2.85
CA ARG A 28 -5.83 -19.97 3.35
C ARG A 28 -4.79 -18.94 3.79
N ASN A 29 -4.18 -19.14 4.96
CA ASN A 29 -3.17 -18.26 5.56
C ASN A 29 -3.64 -16.81 5.82
N ARG A 30 -4.96 -16.60 5.91
CA ARG A 30 -5.59 -15.32 6.23
C ARG A 30 -6.68 -15.58 7.26
N TYR A 31 -6.38 -15.41 8.53
CA TYR A 31 -7.34 -15.66 9.60
C TYR A 31 -7.14 -14.76 10.81
N GLY A 32 -8.18 -14.66 11.60
CA GLY A 32 -8.17 -14.09 12.95
C GLY A 32 -8.98 -14.97 13.88
N GLY A 33 -8.54 -15.13 15.11
CA GLY A 33 -9.34 -15.79 16.13
C GLY A 33 -9.00 -15.31 17.53
N ARG A 34 -9.96 -15.50 18.43
CA ARG A 34 -9.85 -15.17 19.84
C ARG A 34 -9.42 -16.40 20.61
N VAL A 35 -8.25 -16.35 21.23
CA VAL A 35 -7.72 -17.49 21.98
C VAL A 35 -8.34 -17.53 23.37
N VAL A 36 -8.80 -18.71 23.76
CA VAL A 36 -9.39 -18.97 25.09
C VAL A 36 -8.61 -20.00 25.90
N TRP A 37 -7.68 -20.72 25.26
CA TRP A 37 -6.81 -21.67 25.94
C TRP A 37 -5.49 -21.86 25.19
N MET A 38 -4.39 -21.99 25.93
CA MET A 38 -3.06 -22.36 25.43
C MET A 38 -2.36 -23.29 26.45
N PRO A 39 -1.44 -24.18 26.04
CA PRO A 39 -0.74 -25.10 26.94
C PRO A 39 -0.01 -24.42 28.11
N GLU A 40 0.57 -23.24 27.89
CA GLU A 40 1.43 -22.55 28.85
C GLU A 40 0.65 -21.88 29.99
N VAL A 41 -0.57 -21.41 29.70
CA VAL A 41 -1.38 -20.57 30.60
C VAL A 41 -2.78 -21.13 30.87
N GLY A 42 -3.13 -22.25 30.24
CA GLY A 42 -4.45 -22.85 30.35
C GLY A 42 -5.58 -21.90 29.92
N PHE A 43 -6.71 -21.95 30.62
CA PHE A 43 -7.88 -21.09 30.36
C PHE A 43 -7.77 -19.70 30.97
N ASP A 44 -6.71 -19.40 31.75
CA ASP A 44 -6.57 -18.08 32.38
C ASP A 44 -6.41 -16.96 31.34
N ILE A 45 -5.90 -17.28 30.15
CA ILE A 45 -5.83 -16.36 29.01
C ILE A 45 -7.21 -15.80 28.61
N ALA A 46 -8.31 -16.51 28.89
CA ALA A 46 -9.65 -16.04 28.56
C ALA A 46 -10.09 -14.81 29.39
N LYS A 47 -9.38 -14.52 30.50
CA LYS A 47 -9.63 -13.34 31.35
C LYS A 47 -8.97 -12.07 30.82
N GLU A 48 -8.00 -12.20 29.92
CA GLU A 48 -7.32 -11.07 29.28
C GLU A 48 -8.23 -10.38 28.26
N ALA A 49 -7.90 -9.12 27.98
CA ALA A 49 -8.56 -8.35 26.93
C ALA A 49 -8.48 -9.08 25.59
N VAL A 50 -9.50 -8.93 24.74
CA VAL A 50 -9.59 -9.68 23.48
C VAL A 50 -8.38 -9.35 22.60
N GLU A 51 -7.98 -8.09 22.57
CA GLU A 51 -6.85 -7.52 21.84
C GLU A 51 -5.53 -8.24 22.16
N ASP A 52 -5.33 -8.62 23.43
CA ASP A 52 -4.12 -9.26 23.92
C ASP A 52 -4.09 -10.77 23.67
N ARG A 53 -5.25 -11.37 23.42
CA ARG A 53 -5.41 -12.81 23.14
C ARG A 53 -5.86 -13.12 21.71
N MET A 54 -5.71 -12.16 20.79
CA MET A 54 -6.01 -12.34 19.37
C MET A 54 -4.85 -12.98 18.61
N LYS A 55 -5.12 -14.11 17.95
CA LYS A 55 -4.22 -14.67 16.93
C LYS A 55 -4.70 -14.28 15.54
N ILE A 56 -3.97 -13.37 14.93
CA ILE A 56 -4.18 -12.92 13.54
C ILE A 56 -2.99 -13.36 12.69
N GLN A 57 -3.25 -13.98 11.55
CA GLN A 57 -2.25 -14.34 10.56
C GLN A 57 -2.62 -13.82 9.18
N GLY A 58 -1.68 -13.09 8.56
CA GLY A 58 -1.77 -12.65 7.17
C GLY A 58 -2.76 -11.52 6.91
N LEU A 59 -3.48 -11.03 7.92
CA LEU A 59 -4.29 -9.82 7.81
C LEU A 59 -3.42 -8.57 8.05
N GLU A 60 -3.73 -7.52 7.32
CA GLU A 60 -2.98 -6.24 7.25
C GLU A 60 -2.85 -5.54 8.60
N ALA A 61 -3.74 -5.83 9.56
CA ALA A 61 -3.72 -5.31 10.93
C ALA A 61 -2.38 -5.57 11.64
N LYS A 62 -1.70 -6.69 11.38
CA LYS A 62 -0.38 -6.98 11.98
C LYS A 62 0.81 -6.52 11.14
N HIS A 63 0.59 -5.96 9.94
CA HIS A 63 1.68 -5.44 9.13
C HIS A 63 2.19 -4.11 9.71
N ALA A 64 3.51 -3.97 9.81
CA ALA A 64 4.16 -2.78 10.34
C ALA A 64 3.90 -1.54 9.46
N ASN A 65 3.60 -1.75 8.17
CA ASN A 65 3.42 -0.68 7.19
C ASN A 65 1.97 -0.22 7.01
N THR A 66 1.07 -0.63 7.90
CA THR A 66 -0.33 -0.21 7.90
C THR A 66 -0.49 0.99 8.83
N SER A 67 -1.19 2.03 8.38
CA SER A 67 -1.50 3.18 9.24
C SER A 67 -2.41 2.76 10.41
N PRO A 68 -2.37 3.47 11.56
CA PRO A 68 -3.24 3.19 12.69
C PRO A 68 -4.72 3.09 12.31
N VAL A 69 -5.23 3.99 11.45
CA VAL A 69 -6.63 3.88 10.96
C VAL A 69 -6.91 2.60 10.18
N GLY A 70 -5.94 2.12 9.39
CA GLY A 70 -6.08 0.89 8.62
C GLY A 70 -6.00 -0.37 9.47
N ARG A 71 -5.23 -0.33 10.57
CA ARG A 71 -5.20 -1.39 11.57
C ARG A 71 -6.50 -1.41 12.37
N GLY A 72 -6.93 -0.24 12.85
CA GLY A 72 -8.13 -0.08 13.65
C GLY A 72 -9.38 -0.61 12.96
N VAL A 73 -9.56 -0.28 11.68
CA VAL A 73 -10.76 -0.72 10.93
C VAL A 73 -10.84 -2.24 10.79
N GLN A 74 -9.72 -2.94 10.58
CA GLN A 74 -9.72 -4.40 10.45
C GLN A 74 -9.99 -5.07 11.80
N LEU A 75 -9.39 -4.58 12.88
CA LEU A 75 -9.62 -5.11 14.21
C LEU A 75 -11.10 -4.92 14.58
N ARG A 76 -11.64 -3.72 14.40
CA ARG A 76 -13.05 -3.40 14.59
C ARG A 76 -13.97 -4.37 13.82
N ALA A 77 -13.69 -4.61 12.54
CA ALA A 77 -14.48 -5.56 11.76
C ALA A 77 -14.44 -6.98 12.34
N LEU A 78 -13.27 -7.45 12.81
CA LEU A 78 -13.14 -8.76 13.44
C LEU A 78 -13.91 -8.85 14.76
N HIS A 79 -13.85 -7.80 15.60
CA HIS A 79 -14.63 -7.74 16.84
C HIS A 79 -16.12 -7.83 16.55
N ASN A 80 -16.63 -6.99 15.63
CA ASN A 80 -18.04 -7.00 15.26
C ASN A 80 -18.50 -8.39 14.77
N ILE A 81 -17.67 -9.09 13.98
CA ILE A 81 -17.95 -10.46 13.53
C ILE A 81 -17.99 -11.45 14.70
N TRP A 82 -17.10 -11.32 15.67
CA TRP A 82 -17.03 -12.23 16.83
C TRP A 82 -18.11 -11.97 17.88
N ASP A 83 -18.63 -10.74 17.91
CA ASP A 83 -19.77 -10.32 18.72
C ASP A 83 -21.11 -10.63 18.05
N ASP A 84 -21.10 -11.47 17.01
CA ASP A 84 -22.27 -12.01 16.31
C ASP A 84 -23.14 -10.93 15.61
N MET A 85 -22.55 -9.79 15.22
CA MET A 85 -23.21 -8.79 14.38
C MET A 85 -23.48 -9.35 12.98
N SER A 86 -24.62 -8.95 12.38
CA SER A 86 -24.94 -9.28 10.99
C SER A 86 -24.00 -8.57 10.01
N PRO A 87 -23.82 -9.09 8.78
CA PRO A 87 -22.98 -8.43 7.77
C PRO A 87 -23.36 -6.97 7.51
N GLU A 88 -24.66 -6.66 7.48
CA GLU A 88 -25.20 -5.32 7.28
C GLU A 88 -24.84 -4.38 8.44
N GLU A 89 -24.95 -4.83 9.69
CA GLU A 89 -24.54 -4.04 10.86
C GLU A 89 -23.02 -3.79 10.87
N VAL A 90 -22.22 -4.78 10.48
CA VAL A 90 -20.76 -4.62 10.32
C VAL A 90 -20.48 -3.55 9.26
N LYS A 91 -21.16 -3.60 8.11
CA LYS A 91 -21.01 -2.61 7.04
C LYS A 91 -21.36 -1.20 7.51
N GLU A 92 -22.46 -1.02 8.23
CA GLU A 92 -22.88 0.29 8.74
C GLU A 92 -21.86 0.88 9.72
N ASP A 93 -21.32 0.07 10.64
CA ASP A 93 -20.25 0.51 11.55
C ASP A 93 -18.96 0.88 10.80
N LEU A 94 -18.60 0.13 9.76
CA LEU A 94 -17.45 0.43 8.91
C LEU A 94 -17.63 1.74 8.12
N LEU A 95 -18.83 2.00 7.60
CA LEU A 95 -19.17 3.25 6.92
C LEU A 95 -19.09 4.44 7.89
N GLN A 96 -19.59 4.27 9.12
CA GLN A 96 -19.47 5.31 10.16
C GLN A 96 -18.00 5.58 10.51
N TYR A 97 -17.16 4.54 10.60
CA TYR A 97 -15.73 4.69 10.81
C TYR A 97 -15.05 5.47 9.67
N ILE A 98 -15.39 5.15 8.42
CA ILE A 98 -14.91 5.88 7.24
C ILE A 98 -15.33 7.35 7.29
N GLN A 99 -16.58 7.62 7.66
CA GLN A 99 -17.09 8.98 7.76
C GLN A 99 -16.39 9.77 8.87
N ASN A 100 -16.11 9.14 10.02
CA ASN A 100 -15.35 9.78 11.09
C ASN A 100 -13.94 10.23 10.64
N ILE A 101 -13.28 9.44 9.79
CA ILE A 101 -11.98 9.83 9.20
C ILE A 101 -12.15 11.02 8.25
N ARG A 102 -13.17 10.97 7.38
CA ARG A 102 -13.46 12.04 6.42
C ARG A 102 -13.78 13.37 7.11
N ASP A 103 -14.48 13.32 8.22
CA ASP A 103 -14.84 14.49 9.03
C ASP A 103 -13.66 15.06 9.83
N GLY A 104 -12.50 14.38 9.83
CA GLY A 104 -11.30 14.81 10.54
C GLY A 104 -11.34 14.52 12.04
N ASN A 105 -12.19 13.60 12.49
CA ASN A 105 -12.31 13.21 13.90
C ASN A 105 -11.24 12.20 14.35
N VAL A 106 -10.10 12.16 13.66
CA VAL A 106 -8.96 11.28 13.94
C VAL A 106 -7.68 12.09 14.02
N GLU A 107 -6.71 11.64 14.81
CA GLU A 107 -5.43 12.33 14.87
C GLU A 107 -4.70 12.24 13.53
N LYS A 108 -4.00 13.31 13.15
CA LYS A 108 -3.25 13.33 11.88
C LYS A 108 -2.22 12.21 11.81
N THR A 109 -1.59 11.90 12.94
CA THR A 109 -0.61 10.81 13.11
C THR A 109 -1.20 9.44 12.77
N ASP A 110 -2.50 9.23 13.02
CA ASP A 110 -3.19 7.98 12.70
C ASP A 110 -3.37 7.75 11.19
N LEU A 111 -3.24 8.82 10.40
CA LEU A 111 -3.28 8.77 8.94
C LEU A 111 -1.94 8.33 8.33
N PHE A 112 -0.87 8.33 9.12
CA PHE A 112 0.47 8.01 8.64
C PHE A 112 0.75 6.51 8.74
N ALA A 113 1.32 5.95 7.67
CA ALA A 113 1.87 4.60 7.69
C ALA A 113 3.37 4.67 8.00
N ARG A 114 3.92 3.61 8.60
CA ARG A 114 5.37 3.43 8.69
C ARG A 114 5.88 2.71 7.46
N ALA A 115 7.12 2.97 7.09
CA ALA A 115 7.82 2.22 6.06
C ALA A 115 9.30 2.12 6.40
N ARG A 116 9.99 1.21 5.72
CA ARG A 116 11.43 1.00 5.87
C ARG A 116 12.09 0.83 4.50
N LEU A 117 13.24 1.47 4.31
CA LEU A 117 14.07 1.23 3.13
C LEU A 117 14.89 -0.05 3.38
N GLY A 118 14.57 -1.13 2.68
CA GLY A 118 15.33 -2.39 2.75
C GLY A 118 16.55 -2.40 1.82
N LYS A 119 16.55 -1.53 0.81
CA LYS A 119 17.60 -1.38 -0.22
C LYS A 119 17.94 0.09 -0.39
N PHE A 120 19.07 0.37 -1.05
CA PHE A 120 19.42 1.75 -1.39
C PHE A 120 18.45 2.34 -2.42
N LEU A 121 18.22 3.65 -2.34
CA LEU A 121 17.56 4.38 -3.42
C LEU A 121 18.47 4.39 -4.66
N PRO A 122 17.91 4.19 -5.87
CA PRO A 122 18.70 4.09 -7.09
C PRO A 122 19.26 5.44 -7.50
N THR A 123 20.50 5.46 -7.98
CA THR A 123 21.10 6.65 -8.59
C THR A 123 20.47 6.94 -9.95
N LYS A 124 20.67 8.17 -10.47
CA LYS A 124 20.27 8.51 -11.85
C LYS A 124 20.78 7.49 -12.86
N LYS A 125 22.04 7.07 -12.74
CA LYS A 125 22.67 6.09 -13.65
C LYS A 125 21.91 4.76 -13.68
N ILE A 126 21.41 4.32 -12.53
CA ILE A 126 20.58 3.11 -12.43
C ILE A 126 19.26 3.35 -13.13
N LEU A 127 18.54 4.42 -12.78
CA LEU A 127 17.22 4.71 -13.35
C LEU A 127 17.28 4.85 -14.89
N PHE A 128 18.31 5.50 -15.44
CA PHE A 128 18.51 5.60 -16.89
C PHE A 128 18.67 4.23 -17.58
N LYS A 129 19.26 3.24 -16.92
CA LYS A 129 19.43 1.89 -17.47
C LYS A 129 18.15 1.06 -17.44
N VAL A 130 17.23 1.36 -16.51
CA VAL A 130 15.93 0.65 -16.37
C VAL A 130 14.82 1.35 -17.17
N GLY A 131 14.93 2.65 -17.38
CA GLY A 131 13.91 3.45 -18.05
C GLY A 131 13.55 2.89 -19.41
N LYS A 132 12.26 2.58 -19.60
CA LYS A 132 11.72 2.34 -20.94
C LYS A 132 11.69 3.69 -21.66
N GLN A 133 12.42 3.80 -22.75
CA GLN A 133 12.27 4.91 -23.68
C GLN A 133 10.87 4.80 -24.31
N ILE A 134 10.03 5.83 -24.15
CA ILE A 134 8.81 5.96 -24.94
C ILE A 134 9.12 6.92 -26.08
N GLU A 135 8.83 6.50 -27.30
CA GLU A 135 8.91 7.36 -28.48
C GLU A 135 7.68 8.25 -28.56
N LEU A 136 7.85 9.56 -28.37
CA LEU A 136 6.79 10.55 -28.55
C LEU A 136 6.92 11.22 -29.92
N PRO A 137 5.79 11.50 -30.61
CA PRO A 137 5.83 12.22 -31.87
C PRO A 137 6.32 13.65 -31.67
N LEU A 138 7.25 14.08 -32.52
CA LEU A 138 7.71 15.47 -32.58
C LEU A 138 6.58 16.34 -33.12
N LEU A 139 6.22 17.39 -32.39
CA LEU A 139 5.21 18.36 -32.79
C LEU A 139 5.89 19.62 -33.36
N ASP A 140 5.28 20.26 -34.35
CA ASP A 140 5.67 21.60 -34.80
C ASP A 140 5.14 22.71 -33.86
N GLU A 141 5.48 23.96 -34.15
CA GLU A 141 5.06 25.14 -33.36
C GLU A 141 3.52 25.32 -33.29
N SER A 142 2.76 24.64 -34.16
CA SER A 142 1.30 24.63 -34.18
C SER A 142 0.69 23.40 -33.50
N GLY A 143 1.51 22.53 -32.89
CA GLY A 143 1.09 21.32 -32.20
C GLY A 143 0.77 20.13 -33.12
N LYS A 144 1.18 20.17 -34.40
CA LYS A 144 0.94 19.08 -35.35
C LYS A 144 2.13 18.13 -35.44
N LYS A 145 1.83 16.83 -35.60
CA LYS A 145 2.84 15.76 -35.73
C LYS A 145 3.69 15.94 -36.99
N GLN A 146 5.01 15.82 -36.86
CA GLN A 146 5.95 15.91 -37.97
C GLN A 146 6.25 14.54 -38.59
N TYR A 147 6.45 14.52 -39.91
CA TYR A 147 6.72 13.30 -40.68
C TYR A 147 7.93 13.48 -41.59
N LYS A 148 8.79 12.47 -41.67
CA LYS A 148 9.86 12.37 -42.65
C LYS A 148 9.35 11.57 -43.86
N SER A 149 9.53 12.12 -45.06
CA SER A 149 9.18 11.41 -46.30
C SER A 149 10.42 10.79 -46.91
N THR A 150 10.37 9.49 -47.16
CA THR A 150 11.45 8.70 -47.79
C THR A 150 10.90 7.97 -49.00
N VAL A 151 11.64 7.98 -50.11
CA VAL A 151 11.27 7.23 -51.31
C VAL A 151 11.88 5.84 -51.22
N VAL A 152 11.04 4.81 -51.18
CA VAL A 152 11.45 3.40 -51.20
C VAL A 152 10.68 2.72 -52.32
N ASP A 153 11.38 2.09 -53.26
CA ASP A 153 10.82 1.39 -54.42
C ASP A 153 9.81 2.24 -55.24
N GLY A 154 10.14 3.52 -55.47
CA GLY A 154 9.32 4.45 -56.26
C GLY A 154 8.03 4.91 -55.57
N LYS A 155 7.80 4.53 -54.29
CA LYS A 155 6.67 4.98 -53.48
C LYS A 155 7.15 5.87 -52.33
N ILE A 156 6.39 6.95 -52.06
CA ILE A 156 6.66 7.84 -50.93
C ILE A 156 6.11 7.20 -49.66
N LYS A 157 7.01 6.87 -48.74
CA LYS A 157 6.68 6.42 -47.39
C LYS A 157 6.81 7.61 -46.44
N LYS A 158 5.75 7.91 -45.67
CA LYS A 158 5.79 8.91 -44.60
C LYS A 158 6.01 8.19 -43.28
N GLU A 159 7.13 8.44 -42.64
CA GLU A 159 7.46 7.93 -41.31
C GLU A 159 7.32 9.07 -40.29
N LEU A 160 6.63 8.79 -39.18
CA LEU A 160 6.43 9.76 -38.10
C LEU A 160 7.78 10.04 -37.43
N ILE A 161 8.13 11.32 -37.26
CA ILE A 161 9.34 11.69 -36.52
C ILE A 161 9.02 11.58 -35.03
N THR A 162 9.71 10.68 -34.33
CA THR A 162 9.61 10.52 -32.89
C THR A 162 10.90 10.95 -32.21
N PHE A 163 10.82 11.33 -30.94
CA PHE A 163 11.98 11.49 -30.07
C PHE A 163 11.79 10.62 -28.82
N PRO A 164 12.84 9.93 -28.35
CA PRO A 164 12.76 9.15 -27.14
C PRO A 164 12.64 10.10 -25.94
N VAL A 165 11.58 9.94 -25.16
CA VAL A 165 11.46 10.56 -23.84
C VAL A 165 11.70 9.48 -22.79
N ASP A 166 12.63 9.79 -21.88
CA ASP A 166 12.82 8.99 -20.69
C ASP A 166 11.67 9.28 -19.72
N VAL A 167 10.81 8.27 -19.55
CA VAL A 167 9.65 8.34 -18.66
C VAL A 167 9.97 7.77 -17.28
N ALA A 168 11.21 7.31 -17.06
CA ALA A 168 11.65 7.01 -15.72
C ALA A 168 11.68 8.32 -14.93
N GLY A 169 11.21 8.27 -13.68
CA GLY A 169 11.40 9.37 -12.73
C GLY A 169 12.87 9.51 -12.34
N THR A 170 13.75 9.75 -13.31
CA THR A 170 15.21 9.85 -13.16
C THR A 170 15.59 10.96 -12.19
N HIS A 171 14.77 12.00 -12.06
CA HIS A 171 14.91 13.03 -11.03
C HIS A 171 14.91 12.44 -9.60
N TYR A 172 14.18 11.34 -9.34
CA TYR A 172 14.26 10.63 -8.04
C TYR A 172 15.67 10.11 -7.74
N GLY A 173 16.53 9.94 -8.76
CA GLY A 173 17.92 9.55 -8.58
C GLY A 173 18.78 10.60 -7.88
N GLU A 174 18.31 11.83 -7.70
CA GLU A 174 18.96 12.87 -6.86
C GLU A 174 18.79 12.59 -5.37
N GLY A 175 17.77 11.81 -5.00
CA GLY A 175 17.53 11.38 -3.62
C GLY A 175 18.43 10.22 -3.17
N ALA A 176 19.29 9.69 -4.04
CA ALA A 176 20.19 8.61 -3.70
C ALA A 176 21.29 9.05 -2.73
N THR A 177 21.52 8.24 -1.70
CA THR A 177 22.53 8.43 -0.65
C THR A 177 23.82 7.67 -0.94
N ASN A 178 23.73 6.52 -1.63
CA ASN A 178 24.87 5.68 -1.97
C ASN A 178 25.23 5.79 -3.47
N PRO A 179 26.36 6.41 -3.83
CA PRO A 179 26.78 6.54 -5.23
C PRO A 179 27.19 5.19 -5.87
N ASN A 180 27.52 4.20 -5.04
CA ASN A 180 27.92 2.84 -5.45
C ASN A 180 26.74 1.86 -5.46
N ALA A 181 25.51 2.36 -5.35
CA ALA A 181 24.31 1.53 -5.41
C ALA A 181 24.30 0.67 -6.69
N SER A 182 23.83 -0.57 -6.55
CA SER A 182 23.96 -1.64 -7.55
C SER A 182 22.59 -2.16 -7.98
N MET A 183 22.46 -2.56 -9.24
CA MET A 183 21.26 -3.23 -9.75
C MET A 183 21.20 -4.71 -9.38
N ASN A 184 22.32 -5.28 -8.95
CA ASN A 184 22.40 -6.68 -8.58
C ASN A 184 21.67 -6.89 -7.23
N PRO A 185 20.62 -7.72 -7.16
CA PRO A 185 19.86 -7.93 -5.93
C PRO A 185 20.67 -8.60 -4.81
N ASP A 186 21.74 -9.32 -5.15
CA ASP A 186 22.57 -10.09 -4.21
C ASP A 186 23.77 -9.28 -3.66
N ASP A 187 23.91 -8.02 -4.09
CA ASP A 187 24.96 -7.12 -3.65
C ASP A 187 24.58 -6.43 -2.33
N ASP A 188 25.54 -6.21 -1.43
CA ASP A 188 25.30 -5.41 -0.23
C ASP A 188 24.84 -3.98 -0.57
N ASN A 189 25.26 -3.47 -1.72
CA ASN A 189 24.85 -2.20 -2.30
C ASN A 189 23.58 -2.29 -3.16
N ALA A 190 22.80 -3.37 -3.07
CA ALA A 190 21.57 -3.53 -3.84
C ALA A 190 20.64 -2.32 -3.71
N ALA A 191 20.18 -1.83 -4.85
CA ALA A 191 19.26 -0.72 -5.00
C ALA A 191 17.88 -1.19 -5.45
N TYR A 192 16.86 -0.36 -5.24
CA TYR A 192 15.58 -0.55 -5.89
C TYR A 192 15.69 -0.32 -7.39
N VAL A 193 15.34 -1.33 -8.19
CA VAL A 193 15.36 -1.24 -9.67
C VAL A 193 14.09 -0.53 -10.18
N ILE A 194 12.96 -0.75 -9.49
CA ILE A 194 11.67 -0.10 -9.76
C ILE A 194 11.26 0.62 -8.47
N LEU A 195 10.84 1.89 -8.60
CA LEU A 195 10.40 2.71 -7.49
C LEU A 195 8.87 2.68 -7.37
N ASP A 196 8.37 2.06 -6.29
CA ASP A 196 6.96 2.17 -5.92
C ASP A 196 6.71 3.49 -5.17
N GLY A 197 5.46 3.73 -4.78
CA GLY A 197 5.05 5.00 -4.15
C GLY A 197 5.89 5.39 -2.94
N VAL A 198 6.18 4.42 -2.06
CA VAL A 198 6.96 4.64 -0.84
C VAL A 198 8.41 5.01 -1.14
N GLN A 199 9.07 4.33 -2.10
CA GLN A 199 10.46 4.67 -2.44
C GLN A 199 10.54 5.98 -3.22
N ARG A 200 9.53 6.32 -4.04
CA ARG A 200 9.43 7.66 -4.64
C ARG A 200 9.26 8.75 -3.60
N GLY A 201 8.42 8.51 -2.58
CA GLY A 201 8.26 9.42 -1.45
C GLY A 201 9.57 9.62 -0.67
N ALA A 202 10.33 8.54 -0.43
CA ALA A 202 11.62 8.63 0.26
C ALA A 202 12.67 9.38 -0.56
N ALA A 203 12.74 9.12 -1.87
CA ALA A 203 13.62 9.88 -2.77
C ALA A 203 13.22 11.35 -2.82
N TRP A 204 11.92 11.65 -2.89
CA TRP A 204 11.41 13.01 -2.82
C TRP A 204 11.80 13.72 -1.52
N TYR A 205 11.64 13.07 -0.37
CA TYR A 205 12.07 13.63 0.91
C TYR A 205 13.54 14.04 0.88
N ASN A 206 14.41 13.16 0.39
CA ASN A 206 15.86 13.41 0.28
C ASN A 206 16.23 14.55 -0.66
N ILE A 207 15.35 14.90 -1.60
CA ILE A 207 15.56 15.97 -2.59
C ILE A 207 15.00 17.29 -2.05
N VAL A 208 13.84 17.25 -1.42
CA VAL A 208 12.99 18.42 -1.20
C VAL A 208 12.99 18.90 0.26
N LEU A 209 12.95 17.96 1.22
CA LEU A 209 12.73 18.28 2.63
C LEU A 209 13.98 18.06 3.48
N ALA A 210 14.82 17.08 3.14
CA ALA A 210 16.01 16.73 3.91
C ALA A 210 17.01 17.90 3.96
N LYS A 211 17.19 18.48 5.16
CA LYS A 211 18.17 19.55 5.39
C LYS A 211 19.58 18.98 5.55
N GLU A 212 19.76 18.08 6.52
CA GLU A 212 21.06 17.50 6.87
C GLU A 212 21.05 15.97 6.79
N THR A 213 20.00 15.34 7.36
CA THR A 213 19.87 13.88 7.37
C THR A 213 18.92 13.41 6.29
N LYS A 214 19.47 12.63 5.35
CA LYS A 214 18.71 11.92 4.31
C LYS A 214 18.32 10.53 4.80
N LEU A 215 17.18 10.03 4.34
CA LEU A 215 16.75 8.66 4.52
C LEU A 215 17.65 7.71 3.71
N ASP A 216 18.16 6.67 4.35
CA ASP A 216 19.05 5.69 3.76
C ASP A 216 18.58 4.23 3.99
N LYS A 217 19.28 3.27 3.38
CA LYS A 217 19.04 1.83 3.57
C LYS A 217 19.09 1.49 5.06
N GLY A 218 18.01 0.91 5.54
CA GLY A 218 17.84 0.49 6.93
C GLY A 218 16.92 1.41 7.73
N ASP A 219 16.70 2.64 7.27
CA ASP A 219 15.93 3.64 8.00
C ASP A 219 14.43 3.40 7.93
N SER A 220 13.77 3.74 9.03
CA SER A 220 12.31 3.69 9.16
C SER A 220 11.75 5.10 9.20
N PHE A 221 10.70 5.35 8.44
CA PHE A 221 10.13 6.67 8.21
C PHE A 221 8.61 6.59 8.13
N TYR A 222 7.96 7.74 8.14
CA TYR A 222 6.52 7.86 7.91
C TYR A 222 6.23 8.09 6.42
N THR A 223 5.07 7.64 5.99
CA THR A 223 4.55 7.90 4.64
C THR A 223 3.06 8.14 4.69
N THR A 224 2.59 9.05 3.84
CA THR A 224 1.17 9.36 3.67
C THR A 224 0.89 9.80 2.24
N PHE A 225 -0.38 10.10 1.96
CA PHE A 225 -0.80 10.69 0.69
C PHE A 225 -1.11 12.17 0.87
N VAL A 226 -0.64 12.96 -0.08
CA VAL A 226 -0.95 14.40 -0.19
C VAL A 226 -1.45 14.70 -1.59
N LYS A 227 -2.31 15.72 -1.69
CA LYS A 227 -2.88 16.19 -2.95
C LYS A 227 -2.40 17.58 -3.36
N ASP A 228 -1.95 18.38 -2.40
CA ASP A 228 -1.37 19.70 -2.66
C ASP A 228 -0.28 20.07 -1.63
N GLY A 229 0.56 21.04 -1.97
CA GLY A 229 1.64 21.52 -1.11
C GLY A 229 2.63 22.47 -1.79
N PRO A 230 3.65 22.95 -1.05
CA PRO A 230 4.58 23.98 -1.51
C PRO A 230 5.56 23.51 -2.59
N THR A 231 5.61 22.21 -2.87
CA THR A 231 6.56 21.61 -3.81
C THR A 231 5.85 20.61 -4.71
N TRP A 232 6.56 20.09 -5.72
CA TRP A 232 6.02 19.03 -6.56
C TRP A 232 5.74 17.78 -5.72
N ILE A 233 4.64 17.10 -6.03
CA ILE A 233 4.22 15.88 -5.32
C ILE A 233 4.56 14.66 -6.18
N PRO A 234 5.14 13.59 -5.61
CA PRO A 234 5.44 12.39 -6.36
C PRO A 234 4.22 11.77 -7.03
N ALA A 235 4.43 11.16 -8.20
CA ALA A 235 3.36 10.50 -8.93
C ALA A 235 2.68 9.44 -8.05
N GLY A 236 1.36 9.54 -7.91
CA GLY A 236 0.59 8.71 -6.97
C GLY A 236 0.38 9.35 -5.60
N GLY A 237 0.81 10.59 -5.36
CA GLY A 237 0.53 11.36 -4.15
C GLY A 237 1.33 10.93 -2.91
N TYR A 238 2.22 9.95 -3.03
CA TYR A 238 2.99 9.44 -1.90
C TYR A 238 4.09 10.41 -1.50
N VAL A 239 4.07 10.82 -0.24
CA VAL A 239 5.19 11.53 0.39
C VAL A 239 5.71 10.70 1.56
N SER A 240 7.00 10.85 1.82
CA SER A 240 7.67 10.23 2.96
C SER A 240 8.36 11.31 3.78
N PHE A 241 8.50 11.09 5.08
CA PHE A 241 9.07 12.06 6.00
C PHE A 241 9.57 11.38 7.27
N SER A 242 10.50 12.04 7.96
CA SER A 242 11.09 11.52 9.20
C SER A 242 10.20 11.85 10.37
N GLU A 243 9.75 13.10 10.44
CA GLU A 243 8.92 13.63 11.53
C GLU A 243 7.64 14.28 10.97
N PRO A 244 6.49 14.18 11.67
CA PRO A 244 5.21 14.77 11.23
C PRO A 244 5.28 16.24 10.81
N GLU A 245 6.15 17.01 11.46
CA GLU A 245 6.34 18.44 11.21
C GLU A 245 6.90 18.74 9.82
N ASP A 246 7.63 17.77 9.22
CA ASP A 246 8.22 17.91 7.87
C ASP A 246 7.14 18.15 6.79
N ILE A 247 5.91 17.72 7.03
CA ILE A 247 4.80 17.81 6.08
C ILE A 247 3.66 18.74 6.53
N GLU A 248 3.87 19.58 7.55
CA GLU A 248 2.82 20.46 8.09
C GLU A 248 2.23 21.40 7.02
N GLY A 249 3.04 21.83 6.05
CA GLY A 249 2.61 22.68 4.94
C GLY A 249 1.91 21.96 3.77
N TYR A 250 1.68 20.65 3.85
CA TYR A 250 1.05 19.86 2.79
C TYR A 250 -0.39 19.50 3.12
N GLU A 251 -1.24 19.44 2.09
CA GLU A 251 -2.62 19.03 2.23
C GLU A 251 -2.76 17.51 2.05
N ILE A 252 -3.13 16.82 3.13
CA ILE A 252 -3.31 15.36 3.17
C ILE A 252 -4.50 14.95 2.30
N ASP A 253 -4.29 13.92 1.47
CA ASP A 253 -5.33 13.31 0.64
C ASP A 253 -6.08 12.22 1.42
N VAL A 254 -7.05 12.68 2.23
CA VAL A 254 -7.84 11.81 3.12
C VAL A 254 -8.61 10.74 2.36
N GLU A 255 -9.22 11.08 1.21
CA GLU A 255 -9.97 10.10 0.41
C GLU A 255 -9.08 8.98 -0.12
N LYS A 256 -7.85 9.31 -0.53
CA LYS A 256 -6.90 8.30 -0.98
C LYS A 256 -6.39 7.42 0.14
N ILE A 257 -6.24 7.97 1.35
CA ILE A 257 -5.94 7.20 2.56
C ILE A 257 -7.09 6.24 2.87
N ILE A 258 -8.34 6.71 2.84
CA ILE A 258 -9.53 5.87 3.01
C ILE A 258 -9.50 4.73 1.99
N GLU A 259 -9.34 5.04 0.71
CA GLU A 259 -9.36 4.02 -0.35
C GLU A 259 -8.23 2.98 -0.20
N LYS A 260 -6.99 3.42 0.10
CA LYS A 260 -5.80 2.55 0.12
C LYS A 260 -5.54 1.86 1.45
N HIS A 261 -5.74 2.57 2.56
CA HIS A 261 -5.41 2.10 3.91
C HIS A 261 -6.62 1.59 4.69
N VAL A 262 -7.84 1.98 4.33
CA VAL A 262 -9.06 1.54 5.02
C VAL A 262 -9.81 0.53 4.15
N VAL A 263 -10.44 0.99 3.06
CA VAL A 263 -11.28 0.17 2.18
C VAL A 263 -10.46 -0.95 1.55
N GLY A 264 -9.35 -0.65 0.88
CA GLY A 264 -8.51 -1.67 0.23
C GLY A 264 -7.98 -2.77 1.16
N LYS A 265 -7.95 -2.53 2.47
CA LYS A 265 -7.54 -3.52 3.48
C LYS A 265 -8.70 -4.42 3.90
N LEU A 266 -9.95 -4.01 3.73
CA LEU A 266 -11.12 -4.79 4.15
C LEU A 266 -11.57 -5.83 3.12
N ASP A 267 -10.95 -5.92 1.95
CA ASP A 267 -11.33 -6.85 0.85
C ASP A 267 -11.63 -8.27 1.34
N HIS A 268 -10.69 -8.87 2.08
CA HIS A 268 -10.85 -10.24 2.56
C HIS A 268 -11.87 -10.37 3.70
N ILE A 269 -12.12 -9.30 4.44
CA ILE A 269 -13.12 -9.29 5.51
C ILE A 269 -14.52 -9.19 4.88
N MET A 270 -14.75 -8.21 4.01
CA MET A 270 -16.01 -8.04 3.28
C MET A 270 -16.38 -9.29 2.50
N TYR A 271 -15.42 -9.86 1.77
CA TYR A 271 -15.62 -11.10 1.02
C TYR A 271 -16.10 -12.27 1.89
N GLY A 272 -15.49 -12.49 3.06
CA GLY A 272 -15.85 -13.64 3.89
C GLY A 272 -17.15 -13.48 4.67
N ILE A 273 -17.66 -12.25 4.84
CA ILE A 273 -19.01 -12.00 5.36
C ILE A 273 -20.07 -11.90 4.26
N GLY A 274 -19.69 -12.09 2.99
CA GLY A 274 -20.62 -12.13 1.86
C GLY A 274 -20.98 -10.77 1.25
N LEU A 275 -20.21 -9.72 1.53
CA LEU A 275 -20.43 -8.37 1.03
C LEU A 275 -19.38 -7.94 -0.01
N SER A 276 -19.72 -6.93 -0.82
CA SER A 276 -18.79 -6.35 -1.77
C SER A 276 -17.94 -5.26 -1.12
N LEU A 277 -16.68 -5.15 -1.55
CA LEU A 277 -15.84 -4.01 -1.17
C LEU A 277 -16.41 -2.67 -1.66
N ASP A 278 -17.14 -2.70 -2.78
CA ASP A 278 -17.80 -1.52 -3.34
C ASP A 278 -18.90 -0.97 -2.43
N ASP A 279 -19.44 -1.77 -1.51
CA ASP A 279 -20.44 -1.33 -0.55
C ASP A 279 -19.91 -0.31 0.47
N LEU A 280 -18.58 -0.19 0.60
CA LEU A 280 -17.91 0.80 1.44
C LEU A 280 -17.51 2.07 0.68
N ARG A 281 -17.71 2.10 -0.64
CA ARG A 281 -17.36 3.24 -1.48
C ARG A 281 -18.56 4.16 -1.65
N PRO A 282 -18.35 5.48 -1.82
CA PRO A 282 -19.42 6.38 -2.20
C PRO A 282 -20.09 5.87 -3.49
N ILE A 283 -21.43 5.93 -3.53
CA ILE A 283 -22.18 5.58 -4.73
C ILE A 283 -21.74 6.53 -5.84
N ARG A 284 -20.89 6.05 -6.77
CA ARG A 284 -20.61 6.79 -7.98
C ARG A 284 -21.92 6.90 -8.75
N LYS A 285 -22.44 8.12 -8.94
CA LYS A 285 -23.55 8.36 -9.86
C LYS A 285 -23.14 7.73 -11.19
N LYS A 286 -23.78 6.64 -11.59
CA LYS A 286 -23.56 6.06 -12.91
C LYS A 286 -24.08 7.11 -13.89
N LEU A 287 -23.18 7.85 -14.52
CA LEU A 287 -23.55 8.75 -15.61
C LEU A 287 -24.20 7.89 -16.68
N THR A 288 -25.49 8.08 -16.87
CA THR A 288 -26.23 7.49 -17.96
C THR A 288 -26.08 8.38 -19.18
N VAL A 289 -26.36 7.84 -20.37
CA VAL A 289 -26.38 8.64 -21.61
C VAL A 289 -27.34 9.83 -21.48
N ALA A 290 -28.39 9.73 -20.66
CA ALA A 290 -29.32 10.82 -20.40
C ALA A 290 -28.69 12.02 -19.67
N ASP A 291 -27.68 11.79 -18.81
CA ASP A 291 -26.97 12.87 -18.10
C ASP A 291 -26.07 13.73 -19.04
N PHE A 292 -25.93 13.38 -20.32
CA PHE A 292 -25.15 14.12 -21.32
C PHE A 292 -25.99 14.95 -22.30
N PHE A 293 -27.31 14.94 -22.14
CA PHE A 293 -28.25 15.66 -23.01
C PHE A 293 -29.10 16.70 -22.26
N GLU A 294 -28.74 17.04 -21.02
CA GLU A 294 -29.18 18.25 -20.29
C GLU A 294 -28.13 19.37 -20.46
#